data_AF-A0A2T1HSS4-F1
#
_entry.id   AF-A0A2T1HSS4-F1
#
_cell.length_a   1.000
_cell.length_b   1.000
_cell.length_c   1.000
_cell.angle_alpha   90.00
_cell.angle_beta   90.00
_cell.angle_gamma   90.00
#
_symmetry.space_group_name_H-M   'P 1'
#
loop_
_entity.id
_entity.type
_entity.pdbx_description
1 polymer ?
#
loop_
_entity_poly.entity_id
_entity_poly.type
_entity_poly.pdbx_seq_one_letter_code
_entity_poly.pdbx_strand_id
1 'polypeptide(L)'
;MNIHEYQAKSLLREFGVPVPNGAPVLKLDDADAAIRQLRGPVWVVKSQIHAGGRGKGSFKEPEAGEKGGVRLARSPEEAKQFIGQMLGKTLVTVQTGPAGKQVNRVYVEDGSLIEKEFYLSMLVDRATSRVAFVVSTEGG
;
A
#
# COMPACT_ATOMS: atom_id res chain seq x y z
N MET A 1 -13.08 -10.40 8.81
CA MET A 1 -13.27 -9.17 8.01
C MET A 1 -11.94 -8.45 7.94
N ASN A 2 -11.49 -8.04 6.74
CA ASN A 2 -10.22 -7.34 6.56
C ASN A 2 -10.51 -5.89 6.14
N ILE A 3 -9.58 -4.99 6.44
CA ILE A 3 -9.59 -3.59 6.00
C ILE A 3 -8.37 -3.31 5.12
N HIS A 4 -8.43 -2.24 4.33
CA HIS A 4 -7.31 -1.82 3.49
C HIS A 4 -6.19 -1.15 4.31
N GLU A 5 -4.98 -1.09 3.74
CA GLU A 5 -3.80 -0.48 4.37
C GLU A 5 -4.07 0.97 4.80
N TYR A 6 -4.72 1.78 3.95
CA TYR A 6 -5.01 3.18 4.29
C TYR A 6 -5.97 3.31 5.49
N GLN A 7 -6.91 2.38 5.64
CA GLN A 7 -7.86 2.36 6.76
C GLN A 7 -7.16 1.93 8.04
N ALA A 8 -6.33 0.89 7.97
CA ALA A 8 -5.52 0.44 9.11
C ALA A 8 -4.58 1.54 9.58
N LYS A 9 -3.92 2.27 8.66
CA LYS A 9 -3.07 3.42 9.01
C LYS A 9 -3.84 4.57 9.63
N SER A 10 -5.05 4.88 9.15
CA SER A 10 -5.91 5.87 9.79
C SER A 10 -6.21 5.48 11.24
N LEU A 11 -6.65 4.24 11.46
CA LEU A 11 -6.95 3.72 12.79
C LEU A 11 -5.72 3.75 13.70
N LEU A 12 -4.57 3.28 13.23
CA LEU A 12 -3.32 3.31 14.00
C LEU A 12 -2.94 4.76 14.41
N ARG A 13 -3.11 5.72 13.51
CA ARG A 13 -2.85 7.14 13.79
C ARG A 13 -3.80 7.70 14.86
N GLU A 14 -5.08 7.31 14.85
CA GLU A 14 -6.05 7.71 15.88
C GLU A 14 -5.63 7.27 17.29
N PHE A 15 -4.88 6.16 17.40
CA PHE A 15 -4.31 5.67 18.65
C PHE A 15 -2.85 6.13 18.90
N GLY A 16 -2.35 7.09 18.12
CA GLY A 16 -1.03 7.69 18.31
C GLY A 16 0.14 6.84 17.81
N VAL A 17 -0.12 5.77 17.06
CA VAL A 17 0.96 4.97 16.44
C VAL A 17 1.56 5.76 15.28
N PRO A 18 2.90 5.93 15.23
CA PRO A 18 3.54 6.64 14.14
C PRO A 18 3.39 5.84 12.83
N VAL A 19 2.71 6.45 11.86
CA VAL A 19 2.58 5.94 10.51
C VAL A 19 2.91 7.07 9.52
N PRO A 20 3.51 6.78 8.35
CA PRO A 20 3.81 7.84 7.39
C PRO A 20 2.54 8.56 6.93
N ASN A 21 2.68 9.83 6.51
CA ASN A 21 1.55 10.56 5.96
C ASN A 21 1.20 9.99 4.60
N GLY A 22 -0.09 9.84 4.33
CA GLY A 22 -0.56 9.33 3.06
C GLY A 22 -2.04 9.63 2.88
N ALA A 23 -2.48 9.58 1.63
CA ALA A 23 -3.84 9.88 1.23
C ALA A 23 -4.35 8.81 0.26
N PRO A 24 -5.57 8.29 0.45
CA PRO A 24 -6.20 7.42 -0.52
C PRO A 24 -6.73 8.22 -1.72
N VAL A 25 -6.65 7.64 -2.90
CA VAL A 25 -7.15 8.18 -4.16
C VAL A 25 -8.13 7.17 -4.74
N LEU A 26 -9.40 7.59 -4.87
CA LEU A 26 -10.50 6.76 -5.38
C LEU A 26 -10.89 7.15 -6.81
N LYS A 27 -10.59 8.38 -7.22
CA LYS A 27 -10.78 8.92 -8.56
C LYS A 27 -9.51 9.61 -9.00
N LEU A 28 -9.19 9.53 -10.30
CA LEU A 28 -7.96 10.10 -10.82
C LEU A 28 -7.88 11.62 -10.63
N ASP A 29 -9.03 12.31 -10.66
CA ASP A 29 -9.13 13.76 -10.47
C ASP A 29 -8.67 14.21 -9.07
N ASP A 30 -8.73 13.33 -8.07
CA ASP A 30 -8.30 13.63 -6.70
C ASP A 30 -6.78 13.44 -6.51
N ALA A 31 -6.07 12.92 -7.51
CA ALA A 31 -4.66 12.55 -7.39
C ALA A 31 -3.76 13.74 -7.07
N ASP A 32 -3.93 14.88 -7.75
CA ASP A 32 -3.11 16.08 -7.51
C ASP A 32 -3.29 16.60 -6.08
N ALA A 33 -4.53 16.60 -5.60
CA ALA A 33 -4.85 17.05 -4.24
C ALA A 33 -4.24 16.13 -3.18
N ALA A 34 -4.29 14.81 -3.40
CA ALA A 34 -3.67 13.82 -2.50
C ALA A 34 -2.13 13.93 -2.48
N ILE A 35 -1.50 14.10 -3.64
CA ILE A 35 -0.03 14.23 -3.76
C ILE A 35 0.46 15.52 -3.07
N ARG A 36 -0.26 16.63 -3.22
CA ARG A 36 0.09 17.93 -2.60
C ARG A 36 0.05 17.94 -1.08
N GLN A 37 -0.66 17.00 -0.45
CA GLN A 37 -0.68 16.86 1.02
C GLN A 37 0.63 16.26 1.56
N LEU A 38 1.48 15.73 0.68
CA LEU A 38 2.69 14.99 1.03
C LEU A 38 3.92 15.85 0.79
N ARG A 39 4.94 15.67 1.63
CA ARG A 39 6.11 16.54 1.64
C ARG A 39 7.08 16.21 0.50
N GLY A 40 7.11 14.95 0.06
CA GLY A 40 8.14 14.47 -0.85
C GLY A 40 9.53 14.41 -0.18
N PRO A 41 10.63 14.25 -0.95
CA PRO A 41 10.72 14.23 -2.42
C PRO A 41 10.43 12.86 -3.05
N VAL A 42 10.06 11.87 -2.24
CA VAL A 42 9.72 10.53 -2.72
C VAL A 42 8.29 10.21 -2.30
N TRP A 43 7.51 9.68 -3.23
CA TRP A 43 6.15 9.20 -3.00
C TRP A 43 6.09 7.70 -3.25
N VAL A 44 5.42 6.97 -2.38
CA VAL A 44 5.16 5.54 -2.58
C VAL A 44 3.71 5.37 -2.99
N VAL A 45 3.49 4.93 -4.23
CA VAL A 45 2.16 4.71 -4.81
C VAL A 45 1.81 3.23 -4.69
N LYS A 46 0.73 2.91 -3.96
CA LYS A 46 0.39 1.56 -3.53
C LYS A 46 -1.04 1.17 -3.90
N SER A 47 -1.19 0.14 -4.72
CA SER A 47 -2.49 -0.49 -4.98
C SER A 47 -3.15 -0.97 -3.68
N GLN A 48 -4.42 -0.62 -3.48
CA GLN A 48 -5.18 -1.05 -2.32
C GLN A 48 -6.05 -2.26 -2.66
N ILE A 49 -5.50 -3.45 -2.46
CA ILE A 49 -6.20 -4.73 -2.46
C ILE A 49 -5.89 -5.47 -1.15
N HIS A 50 -6.75 -6.39 -0.72
CA HIS A 50 -6.51 -7.15 0.52
C HIS A 50 -5.39 -8.20 0.40
N ALA A 51 -5.10 -8.64 -0.82
CA ALA A 51 -4.04 -9.59 -1.08
C ALA A 51 -2.65 -8.94 -0.90
N GLY A 52 -1.74 -9.67 -0.27
CA GLY A 52 -0.32 -9.35 -0.15
C GLY A 52 0.47 -9.60 -1.44
N GLY A 53 1.80 -9.40 -1.39
CA GLY A 53 2.67 -9.61 -2.56
C GLY A 53 2.54 -8.55 -3.65
N ARG A 54 1.95 -7.39 -3.34
CA ARG A 54 1.64 -6.32 -4.30
C ARG A 54 2.87 -5.78 -5.03
N GLY A 55 3.99 -5.61 -4.33
CA GLY A 55 5.23 -5.09 -4.92
C GLY A 55 5.83 -5.97 -6.01
N LYS A 56 5.72 -7.30 -5.86
CA LYS A 56 6.16 -8.31 -6.83
C LYS A 56 5.04 -8.74 -7.80
N GLY A 57 3.88 -8.09 -7.74
CA GLY A 57 2.76 -8.39 -8.63
C GLY A 57 2.95 -7.82 -10.03
N SER A 58 2.04 -8.17 -10.94
CA SER A 58 1.99 -7.64 -12.30
C SER A 58 0.55 -7.26 -12.67
N PHE A 59 0.39 -6.25 -13.52
CA PHE A 59 -0.92 -5.88 -14.03
C PHE A 59 -1.24 -6.67 -15.30
N LYS A 60 -2.53 -6.96 -15.54
CA LYS A 60 -2.96 -7.61 -16.78
C LYS A 60 -2.96 -6.66 -17.97
N GLU A 61 -3.30 -5.41 -17.70
CA GLU A 61 -3.49 -4.38 -18.71
C GLU A 61 -2.14 -3.76 -19.09
N PRO A 62 -1.74 -3.78 -20.38
CA PRO A 62 -0.44 -3.27 -20.82
C PRO A 62 -0.20 -1.80 -20.47
N GLU A 63 -1.26 -0.98 -20.43
CA GLU A 63 -1.14 0.45 -20.11
C GLU A 63 -0.68 0.71 -18.67
N ALA A 64 -0.80 -0.28 -17.79
CA ALA A 64 -0.29 -0.19 -16.42
C ALA A 64 1.25 -0.29 -16.36
N GLY A 65 1.89 -0.75 -17.44
CA GLY A 65 3.33 -0.99 -17.52
C GLY A 65 3.80 -2.23 -16.75
N GLU A 66 5.12 -2.45 -16.72
CA GLU A 66 5.73 -3.68 -16.17
C GLU A 66 5.92 -3.65 -14.64
N LYS A 67 5.79 -2.49 -14.01
CA LYS A 67 6.03 -2.32 -12.57
C LYS A 67 4.88 -2.94 -11.75
N GLY A 68 5.18 -3.47 -10.56
CA GLY A 68 4.17 -4.02 -9.66
C GLY A 68 3.25 -3.00 -9.00
N GLY A 69 2.43 -3.46 -8.06
CA GLY A 69 1.41 -2.67 -7.34
C GLY A 69 1.95 -1.78 -6.21
N VAL A 70 3.27 -1.68 -6.05
CA VAL A 70 3.95 -0.73 -5.14
C VAL A 70 5.08 -0.09 -5.92
N ARG A 71 5.05 1.23 -6.11
CA ARG A 71 5.99 1.97 -6.95
C ARG A 71 6.51 3.20 -6.21
N LEU A 72 7.82 3.46 -6.30
CA LEU A 72 8.41 4.70 -5.82
C LEU A 72 8.43 5.72 -6.97
N ALA A 73 7.87 6.91 -6.72
CA ALA A 73 7.92 8.06 -7.58
C ALA A 73 8.82 9.15 -6.98
N ARG A 74 9.55 9.87 -7.82
CA ARG A 74 10.49 10.94 -7.46
C ARG A 74 10.01 12.33 -7.89
N SER A 75 8.82 12.43 -8.45
CA SER A 75 8.14 13.69 -8.69
C SER A 75 6.62 13.54 -8.54
N PRO A 76 5.88 14.65 -8.31
CA PRO A 76 4.42 14.64 -8.31
C PRO A 76 3.81 14.08 -9.61
N GLU A 77 4.41 14.39 -10.76
CA GLU A 77 3.96 13.94 -12.08
C GLU A 77 4.11 12.42 -12.22
N GLU A 78 5.24 11.87 -11.79
CA GLU A 78 5.47 10.43 -11.79
C GLU A 78 4.49 9.71 -10.83
N ALA A 79 4.22 10.31 -9.66
CA ALA A 79 3.24 9.76 -8.72
C ALA A 79 1.83 9.73 -9.34
N LYS A 80 1.41 10.82 -10.00
CA LYS A 80 0.13 10.90 -10.70
C LYS A 80 0.05 9.89 -11.86
N GLN A 81 1.12 9.74 -12.63
CA GLN A 81 1.21 8.74 -13.68
C GLN A 81 1.00 7.33 -13.12
N PHE A 82 1.68 6.97 -12.03
CA PHE A 82 1.51 5.65 -11.42
C PHE A 82 0.10 5.44 -10.87
N ILE A 83 -0.54 6.45 -10.28
CA ILE A 83 -1.94 6.36 -9.85
C ILE A 83 -2.83 6.02 -11.04
N GLY A 84 -2.69 6.74 -12.17
CA GLY A 84 -3.48 6.48 -13.39
C GLY A 84 -3.20 5.11 -14.02
N GLN A 85 -1.97 4.60 -13.90
CA GLN A 85 -1.60 3.27 -14.36
C GLN A 85 -2.14 2.15 -13.47
N MET A 86 -2.47 2.42 -12.20
CA MET A 86 -2.98 1.41 -11.27
C MET A 86 -4.51 1.42 -11.20
N LEU A 87 -5.12 2.61 -11.10
CA LEU A 87 -6.54 2.75 -10.81
C LEU A 87 -7.41 2.16 -11.93
N GLY A 88 -8.35 1.29 -11.57
CA GLY A 88 -9.23 0.57 -12.49
C GLY A 88 -8.58 -0.66 -13.16
N LYS A 89 -7.28 -0.88 -13.01
CA LYS A 89 -6.54 -2.00 -13.58
C LYS A 89 -6.51 -3.22 -12.66
N THR A 90 -6.19 -4.38 -13.19
CA THR A 90 -6.23 -5.69 -12.51
C THR A 90 -4.83 -6.12 -12.09
N LEU A 91 -4.57 -6.07 -10.78
CA LEU A 91 -3.30 -6.51 -10.20
C LEU A 91 -3.33 -8.01 -9.90
N VAL A 92 -2.38 -8.75 -10.47
CA VAL A 92 -2.09 -10.15 -10.18
C VAL A 92 -0.95 -10.21 -9.17
N THR A 93 -1.11 -11.02 -8.14
CA THR A 93 -0.11 -11.34 -7.12
C THR A 93 -0.14 -12.84 -6.86
N VAL A 94 0.86 -13.34 -6.13
CA VAL A 94 0.87 -14.74 -5.66
C VAL A 94 -0.38 -15.10 -4.84
N GLN A 95 -0.99 -14.14 -4.15
CA GLN A 95 -2.16 -14.37 -3.29
C GLN A 95 -3.51 -14.16 -3.98
N THR A 96 -3.57 -13.49 -5.13
CA THR A 96 -4.82 -13.33 -5.91
C THR A 96 -5.06 -14.48 -6.88
N GLY A 97 -4.01 -15.24 -7.20
CA GLY A 97 -4.03 -16.17 -8.33
C GLY A 97 -4.18 -15.47 -9.70
N PRO A 98 -4.31 -16.24 -10.79
CA PRO A 98 -4.33 -15.70 -12.17
C PRO A 98 -5.49 -14.76 -12.47
N ALA A 99 -6.59 -14.84 -11.70
CA ALA A 99 -7.72 -13.93 -11.84
C ALA A 99 -7.33 -12.48 -11.52
N GLY A 100 -6.42 -12.26 -10.58
CA GLY A 100 -6.03 -10.94 -10.10
C GLY A 100 -7.14 -10.25 -9.30
N LYS A 101 -6.91 -8.98 -8.97
CA LYS A 101 -7.91 -8.13 -8.32
C LYS A 101 -7.86 -6.72 -8.90
N GLN A 102 -9.02 -6.19 -9.27
CA GLN A 102 -9.14 -4.80 -9.71
C GLN A 102 -8.79 -3.82 -8.59
N VAL A 103 -7.96 -2.86 -8.91
CA VAL A 103 -7.50 -1.81 -8.01
C VAL A 103 -8.46 -0.62 -8.11
N ASN A 104 -9.41 -0.54 -7.19
CA ASN A 104 -10.40 0.55 -7.16
C ASN A 104 -9.98 1.73 -6.29
N ARG A 105 -8.84 1.61 -5.60
CA ARG A 105 -8.27 2.64 -4.74
C ARG A 105 -6.75 2.52 -4.78
N VAL A 106 -6.07 3.66 -4.75
CA VAL A 106 -4.61 3.74 -4.63
C VAL A 106 -4.29 4.53 -3.37
N TYR A 107 -3.21 4.21 -2.68
CA TYR A 107 -2.73 4.98 -1.54
C TYR A 107 -1.38 5.58 -1.92
N VAL A 108 -1.28 6.90 -1.86
CA VAL A 108 -0.01 7.62 -2.03
C VAL A 108 0.49 8.03 -0.66
N GLU A 109 1.77 7.81 -0.39
CA GLU A 109 2.37 7.97 0.93
C GLU A 109 3.76 8.62 0.83
N ASP A 110 4.17 9.39 1.84
CA ASP A 110 5.54 9.89 1.98
C ASP A 110 6.54 8.73 2.00
N GLY A 111 7.61 8.85 1.20
CA GLY A 111 8.74 7.93 1.23
C GLY A 111 9.45 7.93 2.59
N SER A 112 9.94 6.76 3.00
CA SER A 112 10.73 6.61 4.23
C SER A 112 12.12 6.09 3.88
N LEU A 113 13.15 6.63 4.55
CA LEU A 113 14.49 6.06 4.54
C LEU A 113 14.52 4.92 5.55
N ILE A 114 14.35 3.70 5.05
CA ILE A 114 14.25 2.50 5.87
C ILE A 114 15.67 1.97 6.12
N GLU A 115 16.14 2.06 7.36
CA GLU A 115 17.44 1.49 7.78
C GLU A 115 17.32 0.00 8.11
N LYS A 116 16.21 -0.39 8.75
CA LYS A 116 15.92 -1.77 9.17
C LYS A 116 14.45 -2.07 9.03
N GLU A 117 14.14 -3.32 8.70
CA GLU A 117 12.78 -3.84 8.61
C GLU A 117 12.57 -4.93 9.66
N PHE A 118 11.39 -4.95 10.28
CA PHE A 118 11.02 -5.91 11.31
C PHE A 118 9.66 -6.52 10.98
N TYR A 119 9.43 -7.75 11.40
CA TYR A 119 8.09 -8.32 11.45
C TYR A 119 7.50 -8.13 12.84
N LEU A 120 6.26 -7.61 12.91
CA LEU A 120 5.49 -7.48 14.14
C LEU A 120 4.03 -7.82 13.84
N SER A 121 3.44 -8.71 14.64
CA SER A 121 1.99 -8.93 14.63
C SER A 121 1.46 -9.16 16.05
N MET A 122 0.17 -8.86 16.20
CA MET A 122 -0.61 -9.13 17.40
C MET A 122 -1.85 -9.93 17.01
N LEU A 123 -2.13 -11.01 17.72
CA LEU A 123 -3.26 -11.88 17.47
C LEU A 123 -3.77 -12.50 18.76
N VAL A 124 -5.01 -12.99 18.74
CA VAL A 124 -5.53 -13.82 19.82
C VAL A 124 -4.97 -15.22 19.64
N ASP A 125 -4.08 -15.63 20.54
CA ASP A 125 -3.59 -17.00 20.59
C ASP A 125 -4.68 -17.90 21.17
N ARG A 126 -5.13 -18.87 20.38
CA ARG A 126 -6.19 -19.80 20.76
C ARG A 126 -5.77 -20.71 21.92
N ALA A 127 -4.49 -21.07 22.02
CA ALA A 127 -4.01 -21.96 23.07
C ALA A 127 -4.10 -21.30 24.45
N THR A 128 -3.73 -20.03 24.53
CA THR A 128 -3.73 -19.27 25.79
C THR A 128 -4.97 -18.40 25.99
N SER A 129 -5.80 -18.23 24.96
CA SER A 129 -6.95 -17.30 24.92
C SER A 129 -6.56 -15.87 25.33
N ARG A 130 -5.34 -15.45 24.96
CA ARG A 130 -4.77 -14.13 25.27
C ARG A 130 -4.22 -13.48 24.00
N VAL A 131 -3.94 -12.19 24.07
CA VAL A 131 -3.20 -11.50 23.02
C VAL A 131 -1.74 -11.97 23.07
N ALA A 132 -1.23 -12.43 21.94
CA ALA A 132 0.17 -12.79 21.74
C ALA A 132 0.81 -11.84 20.74
N PHE A 133 2.11 -11.58 20.94
CA PHE A 133 2.95 -10.84 20.02
C PHE A 133 3.87 -11.82 19.30
N VAL A 134 3.99 -11.67 17.98
CA VAL A 134 4.97 -12.39 17.17
C VAL A 134 5.89 -11.36 16.54
N VAL A 135 7.19 -11.44 16.86
CA VAL A 135 8.20 -10.47 16.44
C VAL A 135 9.40 -11.17 15.82
N SER A 136 10.01 -10.56 14.79
CA SER A 136 11.25 -11.03 14.17
C SER A 136 12.10 -9.87 13.69
N THR A 137 13.42 -10.04 13.78
CA THR A 137 14.41 -9.14 13.15
C THR A 137 14.40 -9.26 11.64
N GLU A 138 13.88 -10.37 11.10
CA GLU A 138 13.81 -10.64 9.67
C GLU A 138 12.47 -10.14 9.10
N GLY A 139 12.32 -8.82 8.97
CA GLY A 139 11.21 -8.22 8.22
C GLY A 139 11.50 -8.15 6.71
N GLY A 140 10.47 -8.39 5.88
CA GLY A 140 10.57 -8.36 4.41
C GLY A 140 9.77 -9.47 3.73
#